data_AF-A0A0N0AJX1-F1
#
_entry.id   AF-A0A0N0AJX1-F1
#
_cell.length_a   1.000
_cell.length_b   1.000
_cell.length_c   1.000
_cell.angle_alpha   90.00
_cell.angle_beta   90.00
_cell.angle_gamma   90.00
#
_symmetry.space_group_name_H-M   'P 1'
#
loop_
_entity.id
_entity.type
_entity.pdbx_description
1 polymer ?
#
loop_
_entity_poly.entity_id
_entity_poly.type
_entity_poly.pdbx_seq_one_letter_code
_entity_poly.pdbx_strand_id
1 'polypeptide(L)' 'MADYIPSPDEVTAARTPEGGWTKKQLAEWGVPWPPPSGWRKHLAARWRGEDVGPLMPTEPDQDTLF' A
#
# COMPACT_ATOMS: atom_id res chain seq x y z
N MET A 1 10.35 -10.86 -0.80
CA MET A 1 10.35 -10.39 0.60
C MET A 1 10.32 -8.87 0.56
N ALA A 2 9.17 -8.27 0.86
CA ALA A 2 9.08 -6.84 1.11
C ALA A 2 9.51 -6.61 2.57
N ASP A 3 10.82 -6.53 2.79
CA ASP A 3 11.44 -6.31 4.10
C ASP A 3 11.54 -4.80 4.42
N TYR A 4 10.68 -3.98 3.82
CA TYR A 4 10.75 -2.53 3.96
C TYR A 4 9.36 -1.95 4.26
N ILE A 5 9.24 -1.34 5.44
CA ILE A 5 8.05 -0.61 5.86
C ILE A 5 8.35 0.89 5.66
N PRO A 6 7.83 1.51 4.59
CA PRO A 6 8.08 2.92 4.33
C PRO A 6 7.42 3.81 5.39
N SER A 7 8.03 4.96 5.63
CA SER A 7 7.41 6.01 6.44
C SER A 7 6.19 6.59 5.69
N PRO A 8 5.17 7.12 6.39
CA PRO A 8 4.05 7.82 5.73
C PRO A 8 4.51 9.02 4.87
N ASP A 9 5.62 9.64 5.24
CA ASP A 9 6.27 10.70 4.45
C ASP A 9 6.84 10.13 3.14
N GLU A 10 7.49 8.97 3.21
CA GLU A 10 8.06 8.28 2.06
C GLU A 10 6.99 7.74 1.11
N VAL A 11 5.87 7.26 1.66
CA VAL A 11 4.66 6.95 0.88
C VAL A 11 4.18 8.20 0.14
N THR A 12 4.17 9.37 0.79
CA THR A 12 3.76 10.62 0.13
C THR A 12 4.79 11.09 -0.90
N ALA A 13 6.09 10.90 -0.65
CA ALA A 13 7.18 11.25 -1.55
C ALA A 13 7.23 10.34 -2.79
N ALA A 14 6.86 9.07 -2.64
CA ALA A 14 6.73 8.12 -3.74
C ALA A 14 5.46 8.31 -4.57
N ARG A 15 4.62 9.31 -4.26
CA ARG A 15 3.46 9.69 -5.07
C ARG A 15 3.95 10.18 -6.43
N THR A 16 3.41 9.61 -7.50
CA THR A 16 3.70 10.05 -8.86
C THR A 16 3.10 11.44 -9.11
N PRO A 17 3.59 12.19 -10.12
CA PRO A 17 3.00 13.47 -10.52
C PRO A 17 1.51 13.35 -10.90
N GLU A 18 1.07 12.17 -11.34
CA GLU A 18 -0.33 11.85 -11.63
C GLU A 18 -1.18 11.63 -10.36
N GLY A 19 -0.58 11.67 -9.18
CA GLY A 19 -1.28 11.54 -7.89
C GLY A 19 -1.45 10.11 -7.39
N GLY A 20 -0.78 9.13 -8.01
CA GLY A 20 -0.91 7.70 -7.69
C GLY A 20 0.38 7.04 -7.20
N TRP A 21 0.33 5.71 -7.07
CA TRP A 21 1.49 4.87 -6.79
C TRP A 21 1.57 3.74 -7.80
N THR A 22 2.79 3.36 -8.16
CA THR A 22 3.00 2.24 -9.09
C THR A 22 2.83 0.91 -8.38
N LYS A 23 2.38 -0.12 -9.11
CA LYS A 23 2.27 -1.50 -8.60
C LYS A 23 3.60 -2.03 -8.04
N LYS A 24 4.73 -1.65 -8.66
CA LYS A 24 6.08 -2.03 -8.18
C LYS A 24 6.37 -1.39 -6.82
N GLN A 25 6.12 -0.09 -6.68
CA GLN A 25 6.31 0.63 -5.42
C GLN A 25 5.45 0.05 -4.28
N LEU A 26 4.18 -0.25 -4.57
CA LEU A 26 3.28 -0.87 -3.59
C LEU A 26 3.76 -2.27 -3.19
N ALA A 27 4.23 -3.06 -4.16
CA ALA A 27 4.79 -4.40 -3.90
C ALA A 27 6.08 -4.35 -3.07
N GLU A 28 6.91 -3.32 -3.23
CA GLU A 28 8.10 -3.10 -2.38
C GLU A 28 7.74 -2.89 -0.91
N TRP A 29 6.56 -2.34 -0.64
CA TRP A 29 6.01 -2.14 0.71
C TRP A 29 5.13 -3.29 1.19
N GLY A 30 4.96 -4.33 0.36
CA GLY A 30 4.08 -5.46 0.64
C GLY A 30 2.58 -5.13 0.53
N VAL A 31 2.22 -4.01 -0.10
CA VAL A 31 0.83 -3.64 -0.36
C VAL A 31 0.36 -4.35 -1.64
N PRO A 32 -0.71 -5.16 -1.57
CA PRO A 32 -1.27 -5.81 -2.75
C PRO A 32 -1.83 -4.78 -3.74
N TRP A 33 -1.82 -5.14 -5.02
CA TRP A 33 -2.52 -4.39 -6.07
C TRP A 33 -3.80 -5.13 -6.47
N PRO A 34 -4.98 -4.47 -6.53
CA PRO A 34 -5.24 -3.06 -6.28
C PRO A 34 -5.09 -2.65 -4.80
N PRO A 35 -4.65 -1.42 -4.52
CA PRO A 35 -4.40 -0.97 -3.15
C PRO A 35 -5.71 -0.94 -2.34
N PRO A 36 -5.81 -1.70 -1.22
CA PRO A 36 -7.03 -1.74 -0.42
C PRO A 36 -7.29 -0.39 0.26
N SER A 37 -8.55 0.00 0.38
CA SER A 37 -8.93 1.24 1.07
C SER A 37 -8.31 1.30 2.47
N GLY A 38 -7.48 2.33 2.71
CA GLY A 38 -6.78 2.50 3.99
C GLY A 38 -5.39 1.88 4.10
N TRP A 39 -4.81 1.33 3.02
CA TRP A 39 -3.44 0.78 3.03
C TRP A 39 -2.39 1.78 3.54
N ARG A 40 -2.54 3.08 3.25
CA ARG A 40 -1.64 4.14 3.75
C ARG A 40 -1.64 4.23 5.27
N LYS A 41 -2.82 4.08 5.90
CA LYS A 41 -2.94 4.09 7.37
C LYS A 41 -2.32 2.85 7.98
N HIS A 42 -2.48 1.70 7.33
CA HIS A 42 -1.85 0.46 7.76
C HIS A 42 -0.31 0.58 7.66
N LEU A 43 0.24 1.10 6.55
CA LEU A 43 1.69 1.34 6.47
C LEU A 43 2.17 2.32 7.55
N ALA A 44 1.43 3.40 7.80
CA ALA A 44 1.76 4.35 8.85
C ALA A 44 1.74 3.72 10.25
N ALA A 45 0.79 2.83 10.54
CA ALA A 45 0.70 2.11 11.81
C ALA A 45 1.82 1.06 11.95
N ARG A 46 2.08 0.30 10.88
CA ARG A 46 3.18 -0.67 10.82
C ARG A 46 4.54 0.01 10.98
N TRP A 47 4.71 1.22 10.44
CA TRP A 47 5.90 2.05 10.64
C TRP A 47 6.04 2.54 12.09
N ARG A 48 4.93 2.82 12.77
CA ARG A 48 4.90 3.18 14.21
C ARG A 48 5.23 1.99 15.13
N GLY A 49 5.40 0.78 14.59
CA GLY A 49 5.60 -0.45 15.36
C GLY A 49 4.29 -1.07 15.85
N GLU A 50 3.14 -0.63 15.33
CA GLU A 50 1.87 -1.26 15.60
C GLU A 50 1.73 -2.48 14.68
N ASP A 51 1.54 -3.66 15.28
CA ASP A 51 1.19 -4.89 14.55
C ASP A 51 -0.25 -4.75 14.06
N VAL A 52 -0.43 -3.94 13.02
CA VAL A 52 -1.65 -3.94 12.25
C VAL A 52 -1.64 -5.24 11.45
N GLY A 53 -2.46 -6.20 11.88
CA GLY A 53 -2.62 -7.49 11.22
C GLY A 53 -2.86 -7.35 9.71
N PRO A 54 -2.59 -8.41 8.91
CA PRO A 54 -2.39 -8.32 7.47
C PRO A 54 -3.47 -7.49 6.78
N LEU A 55 -3.05 -6.64 5.83
CA LEU A 55 -3.95 -5.95 4.90
C LEU A 55 -4.88 -6.98 4.29
N MET A 56 -6.07 -7.14 4.87
CA MET A 56 -7.06 -8.07 4.33
C MET A 56 -7.42 -7.53 2.95
N PRO A 57 -7.21 -8.30 1.87
CA PRO A 57 -7.76 -7.94 0.59
C PRO A 57 -9.27 -7.94 0.77
N THR A 58 -9.89 -6.76 0.81
CA THR A 58 -11.30 -6.65 0.46
C THR A 58 -11.40 -7.26 -0.93
N GLU A 59 -12.28 -8.25 -1.06
CA GLU A 59 -12.53 -9.03 -2.28
C GLU A 59 -12.47 -8.16 -3.54
N PRO A 60 -11.91 -8.68 -4.64
CA PRO A 60 -11.70 -7.92 -5.85
C PRO A 60 -13.06 -7.50 -6.40
N ASP A 61 -13.39 -6.21 -6.30
CA ASP A 61 -14.42 -5.67 -7.17
C ASP A 61 -13.91 -5.78 -8.61
N GLN A 62 -14.73 -6.47 -9.39
CA GLN A 62 -14.46 -6.95 -10.71
C GLN A 62 -14.62 -5.81 -11.72
N ASP A 63 -13.62 -4.95 -11.93
CA ASP A 63 -13.70 -3.98 -13.04
C ASP A 63 -12.32 -3.61 -13.63
N THR A 64 -11.67 -4.63 -14.19
CA THR A 64 -10.85 -4.47 -15.41
C THR A 64 -11.23 -5.63 -16.31
N LEU A 65 -12.48 -5.64 -16.78
CA LEU A 65 -12.92 -6.57 -17.81
C LEU A 65 -13.63 -5.77 -18.92
N PHE A 66 -12.84 -5.48 -19.96
CA PHE A 66 -13.19 -4.98 -21.30
C PHE A 66 -13.43 -3.47 -21.49
#